data_AF-A0A6F8XVS6-F1
#
_entry.id   AF-A0A6F8XVS6-F1
#
_cell.length_a   1.000
_cell.length_b   1.000
_cell.length_c   1.000
_cell.angle_alpha   90.00
_cell.angle_beta   90.00
_cell.angle_gamma   90.00
#
_symmetry.space_group_name_H-M   'P 1'
#
loop_
_entity.id
_entity.type
_entity.pdbx_description
1 polymer ?
#
loop_
_entity_poly.entity_id
_entity_poly.type
_entity_poly.pdbx_seq_one_letter_code
_entity_poly.pdbx_strand_id
1 'polypeptide(L)'
;MRRLIDADGGRAYVFGQRWGPERDTADKIFGFRPGNGVHDVHMNQGNSGRFTSDNGVWQDGALVLRVPESDRWVAFFLAFQSQAWHTDDSTGHPIVEPAKPTRDISVRIVAALVNPVGGAPERETVTLLNASPASVRLDGWALVDRFAHRQPLTGTIAPGAALNVVVALPVQLGNKGGTITLLDSGGLKVDGVAYTAEQAGREGWTIIFK
;
A
#
# COMPACT_ATOMS: atom_id res chain seq x y z
N MET A 1 21.77 -1.48 22.82
CA MET A 1 20.81 -0.79 21.93
C MET A 1 21.28 0.66 21.80
N ARG A 2 21.76 1.07 20.63
CA ARG A 2 22.25 2.44 20.37
C ARG A 2 21.11 3.26 19.77
N ARG A 3 20.89 4.50 20.24
CA ARG A 3 19.80 5.34 19.75
C ARG A 3 20.22 5.97 18.43
N LEU A 4 19.27 6.21 17.51
CA LEU A 4 19.54 6.91 16.25
C LEU A 4 20.10 8.33 16.49
N ILE A 5 19.76 8.96 17.61
CA ILE A 5 20.28 10.28 17.99
C ILE A 5 21.76 10.26 18.40
N ASP A 6 22.30 9.08 18.72
CA ASP A 6 23.70 8.87 19.10
C ASP A 6 24.56 8.37 17.92
N ALA A 7 23.97 8.33 16.71
CA ALA A 7 24.58 7.90 15.45
C ALA A 7 25.00 9.12 14.63
N ASP A 8 26.30 9.24 14.33
CA ASP A 8 26.81 10.30 13.46
C ASP A 8 26.15 10.21 12.07
N GLY A 9 25.42 11.26 11.70
CA GLY A 9 24.73 11.34 10.41
C GLY A 9 23.38 10.63 10.34
N GLY A 10 22.85 10.11 11.45
CA GLY A 10 21.47 9.64 11.53
C GLY A 10 20.49 10.76 11.18
N ARG A 11 19.49 10.49 10.33
CA ARG A 11 18.50 11.50 9.92
C ARG A 11 17.08 10.98 10.11
N ALA A 12 16.22 11.86 10.62
CA ALA A 12 14.77 11.69 10.63
C ALA A 12 14.13 12.69 9.68
N TYR A 13 13.24 12.21 8.84
CA TYR A 13 12.42 12.98 7.92
C TYR A 13 10.98 12.81 8.35
N VAL A 14 10.30 13.93 8.62
CA VAL A 14 8.92 13.95 9.10
C VAL A 14 8.06 14.58 8.03
N PHE A 15 7.02 13.85 7.63
CA PHE A 15 6.02 14.26 6.65
C PHE A 15 4.67 14.33 7.34
N GLY A 16 3.86 15.31 6.95
CA GLY A 16 2.54 15.59 7.48
C GLY A 16 2.05 16.93 6.95
N GLN A 17 0.95 17.44 7.50
CA GLN A 17 0.43 18.73 7.11
C GLN A 17 1.24 19.87 7.77
N ARG A 18 1.52 20.92 7.01
CA ARG A 18 2.21 22.11 7.52
C ARG A 18 1.24 23.03 8.26
N TRP A 19 1.66 23.57 9.40
CA TRP A 19 1.00 24.69 10.05
C TRP A 19 1.91 25.92 10.11
N GLY A 20 1.31 27.10 10.25
CA GLY A 20 2.03 28.36 10.17
C GLY A 20 2.43 28.75 8.73
N PRO A 21 3.28 29.78 8.56
CA PRO A 21 3.97 30.51 9.63
C PRO A 21 3.04 31.43 10.43
N GLU A 22 3.14 31.38 11.75
CA GLU A 22 2.49 32.27 12.70
C GLU A 22 3.43 33.42 13.05
N ARG A 23 3.17 34.62 12.52
CA ARG A 23 4.13 35.75 12.61
C ARG A 23 4.36 36.25 14.03
N ASP A 24 3.28 36.33 14.81
CA ASP A 24 3.28 36.98 16.12
C ASP A 24 3.31 35.98 17.28
N THR A 25 3.23 34.69 16.97
CA THR A 25 3.27 33.57 17.93
C THR A 25 4.61 32.86 17.79
N ALA A 26 5.32 32.68 18.92
CA ALA A 26 6.50 31.80 18.96
C ALA A 26 6.06 30.34 19.07
N ASP A 27 6.85 29.43 18.52
CA ASP A 27 6.69 28.01 18.80
C ASP A 27 6.70 27.73 20.33
N LYS A 28 5.81 26.84 20.79
CA LYS A 28 5.59 26.60 22.23
C LYS A 28 6.70 25.81 22.90
N ILE A 29 7.49 25.05 22.15
CA ILE A 29 8.47 24.10 22.69
C ILE A 29 9.89 24.65 22.58
N PHE A 30 10.23 25.20 21.43
CA PHE A 30 11.56 25.66 21.04
C PHE A 30 11.67 27.18 20.93
N GLY A 31 10.55 27.92 20.91
CA GLY A 31 10.55 29.38 21.04
C GLY A 31 10.96 30.17 19.79
N PHE A 32 11.13 29.54 18.63
CA PHE A 32 11.47 30.24 17.39
C PHE A 32 10.27 31.03 16.81
N ARG A 33 10.56 32.09 16.05
CA ARG A 33 9.58 32.94 15.35
C ARG A 33 9.96 33.11 13.87
N PRO A 34 8.99 33.11 12.93
CA PRO A 34 7.57 32.78 13.15
C PRO A 34 7.39 31.33 13.61
N GLY A 35 6.40 31.07 14.46
CA GLY A 35 6.01 29.70 14.81
C GLY A 35 5.62 28.95 13.54
N ASN A 36 6.15 27.75 13.33
CA ASN A 36 5.94 26.97 12.10
C ASN A 36 6.30 25.51 12.37
N GLY A 37 5.67 24.58 11.68
CA GLY A 37 6.00 23.18 11.86
C GLY A 37 5.17 22.25 11.00
N VAL A 38 5.19 20.98 11.41
CA VAL A 38 4.41 19.90 10.80
C VAL A 38 3.54 19.26 11.89
N HIS A 39 2.30 18.99 11.55
CA HIS A 39 1.34 18.23 12.35
C HIS A 39 0.79 17.08 11.49
N ASP A 40 -0.12 16.26 12.04
CA ASP A 40 -0.74 15.14 11.33
C ASP A 40 0.28 14.24 10.63
N VAL A 41 1.30 13.83 11.39
CA VAL A 41 2.40 12.99 10.91
C VAL A 41 2.00 11.50 10.75
N HIS A 42 0.71 11.23 10.85
CA HIS A 42 0.05 9.93 10.66
C HIS A 42 -0.87 10.02 9.42
N MET A 43 -1.48 8.91 9.01
CA MET A 43 -2.53 8.90 7.99
C MET A 43 -3.60 9.93 8.33
N ASN A 44 -3.91 10.86 7.45
CA ASN A 44 -4.84 11.96 7.67
C ASN A 44 -6.07 11.85 6.75
N GLN A 45 -6.43 10.62 6.43
CA GLN A 45 -7.63 10.24 5.70
C GLN A 45 -8.35 9.11 6.44
N GLY A 46 -9.63 8.94 6.15
CA GLY A 46 -10.44 7.86 6.73
C GLY A 46 -10.88 8.11 8.17
N ASN A 47 -10.73 9.33 8.70
CA ASN A 47 -11.29 9.74 9.98
C ASN A 47 -12.82 9.69 9.95
N SER A 48 -13.40 9.42 11.13
CA SER A 48 -14.84 9.38 11.37
C SER A 48 -15.22 10.22 12.60
N GLY A 49 -16.53 10.46 12.78
CA GLY A 49 -17.07 11.21 13.92
C GLY A 49 -16.56 12.65 13.96
N ARG A 50 -16.09 13.09 15.14
CA ARG A 50 -15.67 14.50 15.34
C ARG A 50 -14.40 14.89 14.57
N PHE A 51 -13.66 13.93 14.02
CA PHE A 51 -12.39 14.14 13.32
C PHE A 51 -12.56 14.08 11.78
N THR A 52 -13.79 13.93 11.28
CA THR A 52 -14.04 13.86 9.83
C THR A 52 -13.56 15.11 9.08
N SER A 53 -13.58 16.27 9.73
CA SER A 53 -13.09 17.54 9.18
C SER A 53 -11.59 17.55 8.88
N ASP A 54 -10.84 16.66 9.51
CA ASP A 54 -9.39 16.60 9.41
C ASP A 54 -8.95 15.76 8.19
N ASN A 55 -9.89 15.06 7.57
CA ASN A 55 -9.63 14.31 6.34
C ASN A 55 -9.16 15.22 5.21
N GLY A 56 -8.00 14.91 4.64
CA GLY A 56 -7.45 15.65 3.50
C GLY A 56 -6.69 14.75 2.54
N VAL A 57 -7.03 14.83 1.24
CA VAL A 57 -6.28 14.16 0.19
C VAL A 57 -4.86 14.72 0.13
N TRP A 58 -3.86 13.85 -0.01
CA TRP A 58 -2.43 14.19 -0.04
C TRP A 58 -1.88 14.80 1.26
N GLN A 59 -2.52 14.50 2.40
CA GLN A 59 -2.08 14.99 3.71
C GLN A 59 -1.63 13.88 4.67
N ASP A 60 -1.59 12.63 4.23
CA ASP A 60 -1.05 11.52 5.01
C ASP A 60 0.41 11.76 5.39
N GLY A 61 0.70 11.61 6.67
CA GLY A 61 2.04 11.75 7.22
C GLY A 61 2.85 10.45 7.25
N ALA A 62 4.14 10.62 7.46
CA ALA A 62 5.10 9.52 7.61
C ALA A 62 6.33 9.95 8.41
N LEU A 63 6.97 8.99 9.06
CA LEU A 63 8.30 9.16 9.65
C LEU A 63 9.29 8.25 8.93
N VAL A 64 10.30 8.84 8.29
CA VAL A 64 11.36 8.09 7.59
C VAL A 64 12.69 8.30 8.31
N LEU A 65 13.36 7.21 8.64
CA LEU A 65 14.65 7.21 9.31
C LEU A 65 15.73 6.66 8.38
N ARG A 66 16.86 7.36 8.31
CA ARG A 66 18.09 6.87 7.67
C ARG A 66 19.08 6.44 8.74
N VAL A 67 19.47 5.16 8.72
CA VAL A 67 20.44 4.55 9.63
C VAL A 67 21.75 4.32 8.87
N PRO A 68 22.68 5.30 8.88
CA PRO A 68 23.83 5.32 7.98
C PRO A 68 24.78 4.14 8.20
N GLU A 69 24.94 3.65 9.42
CA GLU A 69 25.87 2.55 9.74
C GLU A 69 25.50 1.23 9.06
N SER A 70 24.24 1.10 8.63
CA SER A 70 23.72 -0.08 7.95
C SER A 70 23.22 0.22 6.53
N ASP A 71 23.44 1.44 6.04
CA ASP A 71 22.82 1.99 4.82
C ASP A 71 21.32 1.64 4.69
N ARG A 72 20.60 1.73 5.81
CA ARG A 72 19.22 1.24 5.92
C ARG A 72 18.25 2.39 6.05
N TRP A 73 17.14 2.26 5.32
CA TRP A 73 15.98 3.14 5.44
C TRP A 73 14.86 2.41 6.17
N VAL A 74 14.18 3.11 7.07
CA VAL A 74 13.00 2.61 7.79
C VAL A 74 11.90 3.65 7.67
N ALA A 75 10.73 3.25 7.22
CA ALA A 75 9.56 4.12 7.14
C ALA A 75 8.48 3.64 8.10
N PHE A 76 7.90 4.56 8.85
CA PHE A 76 6.74 4.34 9.71
C PHE A 76 5.55 5.08 9.13
N PHE A 77 4.48 4.33 8.90
CA PHE A 77 3.16 4.81 8.53
C PHE A 77 2.22 4.46 9.67
N LEU A 78 1.60 5.46 10.27
CA LEU A 78 0.77 5.30 11.47
C LEU A 78 -0.67 5.61 11.10
N ALA A 79 -1.60 4.78 11.55
CA ALA A 79 -3.04 5.04 11.42
C ALA A 79 -3.70 4.70 12.76
N PHE A 80 -4.74 5.45 13.12
CA PHE A 80 -5.58 5.08 14.25
C PHE A 80 -6.42 3.85 13.89
N GLN A 81 -6.71 3.02 14.90
CA GLN A 81 -7.57 1.84 14.70
C GLN A 81 -8.96 2.20 14.12
N SER A 82 -9.44 3.42 14.37
CA SER A 82 -10.71 3.94 13.88
C SER A 82 -10.68 4.46 12.44
N GLN A 83 -9.51 4.60 11.83
CA GLN A 83 -9.40 5.12 10.46
C GLN A 83 -9.70 4.04 9.43
N ALA A 84 -10.45 4.42 8.41
CA ALA A 84 -10.74 3.56 7.26
C ALA A 84 -9.51 3.45 6.34
N TRP A 85 -9.28 2.25 5.80
CA TRP A 85 -8.21 2.01 4.81
C TRP A 85 -8.60 2.41 3.38
N HIS A 86 -9.90 2.54 3.10
CA HIS A 86 -10.41 2.95 1.80
C HIS A 86 -11.07 4.32 1.92
N THR A 87 -10.51 5.28 1.19
CA THR A 87 -10.86 6.70 1.30
C THR A 87 -11.12 7.27 -0.09
N ASP A 88 -12.03 8.23 -0.15
CA ASP A 88 -12.45 8.88 -1.37
C ASP A 88 -11.34 9.80 -1.86
N ASP A 89 -10.90 9.60 -3.10
CA ASP A 89 -9.76 10.32 -3.67
C ASP A 89 -10.01 11.84 -3.82
N SER A 90 -11.25 12.33 -3.64
CA SER A 90 -11.58 13.75 -3.72
C SER A 90 -11.71 14.43 -2.35
N THR A 91 -12.11 13.68 -1.32
CA THR A 91 -12.43 14.22 0.01
C THR A 91 -11.56 13.66 1.14
N GLY A 92 -10.93 12.50 0.93
CA GLY A 92 -10.25 11.73 1.97
C GLY A 92 -11.19 11.11 2.99
N HIS A 93 -12.50 11.21 2.80
CA HIS A 93 -13.49 10.57 3.66
C HIS A 93 -13.54 9.05 3.41
N PRO A 94 -13.95 8.23 4.39
CA PRO A 94 -14.17 6.81 4.17
C PRO A 94 -15.14 6.53 3.00
N ILE A 95 -14.80 5.64 2.05
CA ILE A 95 -15.71 5.26 0.94
C ILE A 95 -16.86 4.34 1.39
N VAL A 96 -16.71 3.67 2.54
CA VAL A 96 -17.73 2.85 3.18
C VAL A 96 -17.48 2.98 4.68
N GLU A 97 -18.47 3.28 5.52
CA GLU A 97 -18.29 3.06 6.97
C GLU A 97 -18.19 1.55 7.19
N PRO A 98 -17.04 0.98 7.60
CA PRO A 98 -17.04 -0.41 7.98
C PRO A 98 -17.56 -0.44 9.42
N ALA A 99 -18.62 -1.21 9.66
CA ALA A 99 -18.57 -2.07 10.84
C ALA A 99 -17.16 -2.65 10.89
N LYS A 100 -16.45 -2.42 12.00
CA LYS A 100 -15.04 -2.77 12.26
C LYS A 100 -14.50 -3.81 11.27
N PRO A 101 -13.35 -3.59 10.60
CA PRO A 101 -12.82 -4.55 9.66
C PRO A 101 -12.59 -5.88 10.39
N THR A 102 -13.51 -6.83 10.21
CA THR A 102 -13.16 -8.22 10.32
C THR A 102 -12.13 -8.42 9.23
N ARG A 103 -10.87 -8.63 9.62
CA ARG A 103 -9.72 -8.89 8.77
C ARG A 103 -9.88 -10.22 7.99
N ASP A 104 -11.02 -10.41 7.34
CA ASP A 104 -11.25 -11.53 6.45
C ASP A 104 -10.88 -11.06 5.04
N ILE A 105 -9.59 -10.74 4.85
CA ILE A 105 -9.04 -10.60 3.50
C ILE A 105 -9.29 -11.95 2.82
N SER A 106 -10.32 -11.99 1.99
CA SER A 106 -10.91 -13.25 1.54
C SER A 106 -10.06 -13.89 0.45
N VAL A 107 -9.46 -13.07 -0.42
CA VAL A 107 -8.59 -13.52 -1.50
C VAL A 107 -7.24 -12.79 -1.42
N ARG A 108 -6.15 -13.57 -1.48
CA ARG A 108 -4.77 -13.08 -1.35
C ARG A 108 -3.98 -13.35 -2.62
N ILE A 109 -3.06 -12.44 -2.99
CA ILE A 109 -2.03 -12.73 -3.98
C ILE A 109 -0.90 -13.46 -3.26
N VAL A 110 -0.75 -14.76 -3.53
CA VAL A 110 0.24 -15.60 -2.83
C VAL A 110 1.49 -15.89 -3.64
N ALA A 111 1.41 -15.76 -4.96
CA ALA A 111 2.55 -15.97 -5.83
C ALA A 111 2.40 -15.30 -7.20
N ALA A 112 3.52 -15.09 -7.89
CA ALA A 112 3.52 -14.66 -9.30
C ALA A 112 4.73 -15.24 -10.06
N LEU A 113 4.49 -15.71 -11.28
CA LEU A 113 5.53 -16.01 -12.27
C LEU A 113 5.67 -14.79 -13.18
N VAL A 114 6.67 -13.94 -12.89
CA VAL A 114 6.89 -12.66 -13.58
C VAL A 114 7.86 -12.78 -14.75
N ASN A 115 8.72 -13.80 -14.73
CA ASN A 115 9.73 -14.03 -15.76
C ASN A 115 9.66 -15.49 -16.21
N PRO A 116 8.68 -15.89 -17.04
CA PRO A 116 8.50 -17.26 -17.48
C PRO A 116 9.65 -17.72 -18.40
N VAL A 117 9.92 -19.03 -18.47
CA VAL A 117 10.89 -19.57 -19.43
C VAL A 117 10.37 -19.41 -20.85
N GLY A 118 11.22 -18.92 -21.75
CA GLY A 118 10.96 -18.93 -23.19
C GLY A 118 10.81 -17.54 -23.81
N GLY A 119 10.46 -17.52 -25.10
CA GLY A 119 10.29 -16.29 -25.86
C GLY A 119 8.85 -15.77 -25.86
N ALA A 120 8.66 -14.59 -26.44
CA ALA A 120 7.34 -13.96 -26.56
C ALA A 120 6.31 -14.85 -27.30
N PRO A 121 5.02 -14.82 -26.91
CA PRO A 121 4.48 -14.04 -25.80
C PRO A 121 4.81 -14.67 -24.44
N GLU A 122 5.29 -13.83 -23.51
CA GLU A 122 5.55 -14.23 -22.14
C GLU A 122 4.24 -14.70 -21.48
N ARG A 123 4.27 -15.84 -20.80
CA ARG A 123 3.12 -16.39 -20.06
C ARG A 123 3.29 -16.13 -18.57
N GLU A 124 3.25 -14.86 -18.22
CA GLU A 124 3.26 -14.41 -16.84
C GLU A 124 1.98 -14.90 -16.12
N THR A 125 2.08 -15.21 -14.83
CA THR A 125 0.91 -15.63 -14.04
C THR A 125 0.89 -15.05 -12.64
N VAL A 126 -0.31 -14.90 -12.08
CA VAL A 126 -0.55 -14.51 -10.69
C VAL A 126 -1.42 -15.58 -10.02
N THR A 127 -1.01 -16.06 -8.85
CA THR A 127 -1.77 -17.04 -8.08
C THR A 127 -2.55 -16.35 -6.97
N LEU A 128 -3.86 -16.51 -7.02
CA LEU A 128 -4.81 -16.00 -6.04
C LEU A 128 -5.27 -17.13 -5.12
N LEU A 129 -5.26 -16.95 -3.80
CA LEU A 129 -5.76 -17.91 -2.82
C LEU A 129 -7.01 -17.37 -2.15
N ASN A 130 -8.11 -18.13 -2.16
CA ASN A 130 -9.26 -17.85 -1.31
C ASN A 130 -9.06 -18.45 0.09
N ALA A 131 -8.78 -17.60 1.06
CA ALA A 131 -8.58 -17.98 2.46
C ALA A 131 -9.88 -17.98 3.29
N SER A 132 -11.02 -17.65 2.67
CA SER A 132 -12.32 -17.61 3.33
C SER A 132 -13.04 -18.98 3.28
N PRO A 133 -14.04 -19.21 4.15
CA PRO A 133 -14.86 -20.42 4.12
C PRO A 133 -15.93 -20.41 3.02
N ALA A 134 -16.06 -19.35 2.23
CA ALA A 134 -17.08 -19.19 1.20
C ALA A 134 -16.47 -19.13 -0.21
N SER A 135 -17.20 -19.59 -1.23
CA SER A 135 -16.79 -19.41 -2.62
C SER A 135 -16.82 -17.93 -3.02
N VAL A 136 -15.80 -17.46 -3.71
CA VAL A 136 -15.69 -16.07 -4.19
C VAL A 136 -15.85 -16.04 -5.70
N ARG A 137 -16.87 -15.34 -6.19
CA ARG A 137 -17.03 -15.03 -7.62
C ARG A 137 -16.20 -13.80 -7.97
N LEU A 138 -15.47 -13.86 -9.08
CA LEU A 138 -14.56 -12.79 -9.52
C LEU A 138 -15.20 -11.82 -10.51
N ASP A 139 -16.52 -11.90 -10.73
CA ASP A 139 -17.24 -10.98 -11.61
C ASP A 139 -17.01 -9.52 -11.17
N GLY A 140 -16.42 -8.70 -12.06
CA GLY A 140 -16.08 -7.30 -11.79
C GLY A 140 -14.73 -7.07 -11.08
N TRP A 141 -14.07 -8.12 -10.59
CA TRP A 141 -12.74 -8.02 -9.98
C TRP A 141 -11.67 -7.75 -11.05
N ALA A 142 -10.51 -7.24 -10.63
CA ALA A 142 -9.41 -6.96 -11.56
C ALA A 142 -8.02 -7.12 -10.94
N LEU A 143 -7.05 -7.52 -11.77
CA LEU A 143 -5.63 -7.30 -11.50
C LEU A 143 -5.20 -5.95 -12.06
N VAL A 144 -4.32 -5.27 -11.34
CA VAL A 144 -3.75 -3.98 -11.72
C VAL A 144 -2.24 -3.99 -11.54
N ASP A 145 -1.49 -3.59 -12.57
CA ASP A 145 -0.04 -3.44 -12.51
C ASP A 145 0.39 -2.05 -11.98
N ARG A 146 1.69 -1.82 -11.86
CA ARG A 146 2.26 -0.53 -11.42
C ARG A 146 1.92 0.67 -12.33
N PHE A 147 1.51 0.43 -13.57
CA PHE A 147 1.16 1.46 -14.54
C PHE A 147 -0.35 1.71 -14.58
N ALA A 148 -1.09 1.14 -13.62
CA ALA A 148 -2.54 1.21 -13.53
C ALA A 148 -3.28 0.55 -14.71
N HIS A 149 -2.60 -0.29 -15.50
CA HIS A 149 -3.30 -1.14 -16.47
C HIS A 149 -4.15 -2.16 -15.73
N ARG A 150 -5.32 -2.48 -16.29
CA ARG A 150 -6.30 -3.36 -15.63
C ARG A 150 -6.58 -4.58 -16.49
N GLN A 151 -6.62 -5.74 -15.84
CA GLN A 151 -7.10 -7.00 -16.42
C GLN A 151 -8.31 -7.48 -15.60
N PRO A 152 -9.51 -7.51 -16.18
CA PRO A 152 -10.68 -8.10 -15.53
C PRO A 152 -10.47 -9.58 -15.23
N LEU A 153 -11.00 -10.02 -14.09
CA LEU A 153 -11.01 -11.42 -13.68
C LEU A 153 -12.38 -12.03 -13.94
N THR A 154 -12.40 -13.36 -14.06
CA THR A 154 -13.62 -14.16 -14.23
C THR A 154 -13.47 -15.48 -13.48
N GLY A 155 -14.60 -16.15 -13.26
CA GLY A 155 -14.63 -17.46 -12.61
C GLY A 155 -14.92 -17.37 -11.11
N THR A 156 -14.65 -18.46 -10.41
CA THR A 156 -14.95 -18.62 -8.99
C THR A 156 -13.82 -19.37 -8.31
N ILE A 157 -13.41 -18.89 -7.13
CA ILE A 157 -12.42 -19.57 -6.29
C ILE A 157 -13.16 -20.21 -5.11
N ALA A 158 -13.13 -21.54 -5.03
CA ALA A 158 -13.72 -22.28 -3.91
C ALA A 158 -12.98 -22.00 -2.58
N PRO A 159 -13.60 -22.28 -1.42
CA PRO A 159 -12.93 -22.13 -0.12
C PRO A 159 -11.60 -22.89 -0.06
N GLY A 160 -10.53 -22.22 0.38
CA GLY A 160 -9.18 -22.80 0.49
C GLY A 160 -8.49 -23.10 -0.85
N ALA A 161 -9.13 -22.82 -1.99
CA ALA A 161 -8.58 -23.10 -3.31
C ALA A 161 -7.74 -21.93 -3.83
N ALA A 162 -6.83 -22.25 -4.75
CA ALA A 162 -6.05 -21.27 -5.48
C ALA A 162 -6.43 -21.25 -6.97
N LEU A 163 -6.43 -20.05 -7.55
CA LEU A 163 -6.61 -19.82 -8.98
C LEU A 163 -5.33 -19.22 -9.55
N ASN A 164 -4.77 -19.86 -10.58
CA ASN A 164 -3.67 -19.29 -11.35
C ASN A 164 -4.25 -18.49 -12.53
N VAL A 165 -4.02 -17.18 -12.50
CA VAL A 165 -4.48 -16.23 -13.52
C VAL A 165 -3.33 -15.98 -14.47
N VAL A 166 -3.54 -16.25 -15.76
CA VAL A 166 -2.60 -15.84 -16.81
C VAL A 166 -2.73 -14.33 -17.03
N VAL A 167 -1.61 -13.63 -16.96
CA VAL A 167 -1.59 -12.19 -17.20
C VAL A 167 -1.69 -11.93 -18.71
N ALA A 168 -2.52 -10.94 -19.06
CA ALA A 168 -2.77 -10.52 -20.42
C ALA A 168 -2.62 -9.00 -20.54
N LEU A 169 -2.21 -8.55 -21.73
CA LEU A 169 -2.16 -7.13 -22.04
C LEU A 169 -3.52 -6.47 -21.80
N PRO A 170 -3.55 -5.23 -21.26
CA PRO A 170 -2.41 -4.33 -21.08
C PRO A 170 -1.59 -4.54 -19.79
N VAL A 171 -2.00 -5.42 -18.88
CA VAL A 171 -1.24 -5.71 -17.65
C VAL A 171 0.08 -6.39 -17.99
N GLN A 172 1.17 -5.95 -17.36
CA GLN A 172 2.52 -6.48 -17.58
C GLN A 172 3.30 -6.60 -16.26
N LEU A 173 3.95 -7.74 -16.02
CA LEU A 173 4.75 -7.98 -14.81
C LEU A 173 6.25 -7.79 -15.06
N GLY A 174 6.67 -6.55 -15.36
CA GLY A 174 8.06 -6.30 -15.78
C GLY A 174 9.18 -6.83 -14.87
N ASN A 175 10.25 -7.34 -15.50
CA ASN A 175 11.41 -7.97 -14.86
C ASN A 175 12.34 -7.04 -14.06
N LYS A 176 11.99 -5.77 -13.92
CA LYS A 176 12.74 -4.76 -13.15
C LYS A 176 12.11 -4.49 -11.77
N GLY A 177 11.28 -5.43 -11.30
CA GLY A 177 10.40 -5.23 -10.16
C GLY A 177 9.11 -4.52 -10.55
N GLY A 178 8.11 -4.58 -9.67
CA GLY A 178 6.79 -4.05 -9.92
C GLY A 178 5.83 -4.24 -8.74
N THR A 179 4.58 -3.86 -8.96
CA THR A 179 3.47 -4.09 -8.03
C THR A 179 2.33 -4.81 -8.74
N ILE A 180 1.62 -5.64 -7.99
CA ILE A 180 0.41 -6.34 -8.43
C ILE A 180 -0.66 -6.02 -7.39
N THR A 181 -1.76 -5.44 -7.84
CA THR A 181 -2.90 -5.09 -6.99
C THR A 181 -4.13 -5.89 -7.41
N LEU A 182 -4.85 -6.44 -6.44
CA LEU A 182 -6.13 -7.11 -6.63
C LEU A 182 -7.24 -6.17 -6.19
N LEU A 183 -8.18 -5.89 -7.09
CA LEU A 183 -9.38 -5.08 -6.82
C LEU A 183 -10.62 -5.96 -6.81
N ASP A 184 -11.58 -5.64 -5.93
CA ASP A 184 -12.91 -6.25 -5.93
C ASP A 184 -13.83 -5.66 -7.01
N SER A 185 -15.08 -6.09 -7.02
CA SER A 185 -16.11 -5.61 -7.95
C SER A 185 -16.52 -4.14 -7.73
N GLY A 186 -16.24 -3.57 -6.56
CA GLY A 186 -16.40 -2.15 -6.26
C GLY A 186 -15.18 -1.31 -6.64
N GLY A 187 -14.11 -1.94 -7.12
CA GLY A 187 -12.83 -1.27 -7.43
C GLY A 187 -11.96 -1.01 -6.20
N LEU A 188 -12.33 -1.53 -5.03
CA LEU A 188 -11.53 -1.38 -3.81
C LEU A 188 -10.41 -2.42 -3.78
N LYS A 189 -9.26 -2.02 -3.23
CA LYS A 189 -8.11 -2.91 -3.09
C LYS A 189 -8.36 -3.99 -2.04
N VAL A 190 -8.33 -5.25 -2.46
CA VAL A 190 -8.42 -6.43 -1.58
C VAL A 190 -7.05 -6.85 -1.08
N ASP A 191 -6.06 -6.91 -2.00
CA ASP A 191 -4.68 -7.26 -1.67
C ASP A 191 -3.72 -6.56 -2.64
N GLY A 192 -2.44 -6.50 -2.27
CA GLY A 192 -1.41 -6.05 -3.20
C GLY A 192 -0.02 -6.39 -2.72
N VAL A 193 0.81 -6.82 -3.67
CA VAL A 193 2.18 -7.26 -3.44
C VAL A 193 3.15 -6.44 -4.30
N ALA A 194 4.38 -6.33 -3.83
CA ALA A 194 5.48 -5.74 -4.58
C ALA A 194 6.61 -6.77 -4.71
N TYR A 195 7.36 -6.67 -5.81
CA TYR A 195 8.53 -7.52 -6.04
C TYR A 195 9.68 -6.70 -6.65
N THR A 196 10.91 -7.15 -6.40
CA THR A 196 12.13 -6.49 -6.86
C THR A 196 12.64 -7.06 -8.18
N ALA A 197 13.56 -6.34 -8.83
CA ALA A 197 14.28 -6.84 -10.00
C ALA A 197 15.07 -8.13 -9.69
N GLU A 198 15.60 -8.26 -8.47
CA GLU A 198 16.30 -9.48 -8.04
C GLU A 198 15.36 -10.68 -7.98
N GLN A 199 14.16 -10.50 -7.42
CA GLN A 199 13.15 -11.56 -7.37
C GLN A 199 12.69 -11.96 -8.79
N ALA A 200 12.55 -10.99 -9.69
CA ALA A 200 12.13 -11.22 -11.07
C ALA A 200 13.25 -11.77 -11.99
N GLY A 201 14.52 -11.57 -11.62
CA GLY A 201 15.66 -11.97 -12.46
C GLY A 201 15.84 -13.48 -12.60
N ARG A 202 15.15 -14.28 -11.78
CA ARG A 202 15.21 -15.75 -11.83
C ARG A 202 14.18 -16.29 -12.82
N GLU A 203 14.58 -16.44 -14.08
CA GLU A 203 13.72 -16.99 -15.14
C GLU A 203 13.13 -18.37 -14.75
N GLY A 204 11.85 -18.55 -14.99
CA GLY A 204 11.08 -19.75 -14.65
C GLY A 204 10.70 -19.89 -13.19
N TRP A 205 11.21 -19.04 -12.29
CA TRP A 205 10.90 -19.14 -10.86
C TRP A 205 9.68 -18.32 -10.49
N THR A 206 8.78 -18.96 -9.75
CA THR A 206 7.63 -18.30 -9.15
C THR A 206 8.06 -17.58 -7.87
N ILE A 207 7.74 -16.29 -7.78
CA ILE A 207 7.91 -15.49 -6.56
C ILE A 207 6.79 -15.86 -5.59
N ILE A 208 7.13 -16.14 -4.33
CA ILE A 208 6.16 -16.42 -3.26
C ILE A 208 6.07 -15.19 -2.35
N PHE A 209 4.85 -14.74 -2.10
CA PHE A 209 4.56 -13.64 -1.18
C PHE A 209 4.06 -14.19 0.16
N LYS A 210 4.42 -13.52 1.26
CA LYS A 210 4.05 -13.89 2.63
C LYS A 210 3.03 -12.90 3.18
#